data_AF-A0A7J7IXN7-F1
#
_entry.id   AF-A0A7J7IXN7-F1
#
_cell.length_a   1.000
_cell.length_b   1.000
_cell.length_c   1.000
_cell.angle_alpha   90.00
_cell.angle_beta   90.00
_cell.angle_gamma   90.00
#
_symmetry.space_group_name_H-M   'P 1'
#
loop_
_entity.id
_entity.type
_entity.pdbx_description
1 polymer ?
#
loop_
_entity_poly.entity_id
_entity_poly.type
_entity_poly.pdbx_seq_one_letter_code
_entity_poly.pdbx_strand_id
1 'polypeptide(L)'
;MDCKRTAEMIITHTASAYIAALLFGAPIFSLVNETLTFSVILGVLCSLPLLWFCGTKYLHIIDLFATSKNQKPERLAKCIVSLTIFGAWIGSIVIPLDWEVWWQAWPISNCISMLTFSVIGWICSFTLFKQWPSLLPFSNRQRL
;
A
#
# COMPACT_ATOMS: atom_id res chain seq x y z
N MET A 1 -13.13 -9.63 -13.56
CA MET A 1 -12.63 -8.26 -13.29
C MET A 1 -12.95 -7.40 -14.49
N ASP A 2 -13.52 -6.23 -14.29
CA ASP A 2 -13.72 -5.24 -15.37
C ASP A 2 -12.39 -4.50 -15.57
N CYS A 3 -11.76 -4.66 -16.74
CA CYS A 3 -10.48 -4.02 -17.05
C CYS A 3 -10.56 -2.50 -16.91
N LYS A 4 -11.70 -1.87 -17.22
CA LYS A 4 -11.85 -0.42 -17.13
C LYS A 4 -11.75 0.06 -15.69
N ARG A 5 -12.55 -0.53 -14.80
CA ARG A 5 -12.55 -0.18 -13.36
C ARG A 5 -11.23 -0.49 -12.67
N THR A 6 -10.54 -1.54 -13.14
CA THR A 6 -9.21 -1.90 -12.64
C THR A 6 -8.17 -0.83 -13.01
N ALA A 7 -8.20 -0.36 -14.26
CA ALA A 7 -7.32 0.71 -14.74
C ALA A 7 -7.61 2.03 -14.02
N GLU A 8 -8.88 2.40 -13.86
CA GLU A 8 -9.29 3.57 -13.08
C GLU A 8 -8.69 3.55 -11.67
N MET A 9 -8.71 2.39 -11.01
CA MET A 9 -8.21 2.25 -9.65
C MET A 9 -6.71 2.45 -9.55
N ILE A 10 -5.94 1.87 -10.46
CA ILE A 10 -4.49 2.06 -10.51
C ILE A 10 -4.18 3.53 -10.80
N ILE A 11 -4.84 4.14 -11.78
CA ILE A 11 -4.66 5.56 -12.13
C ILE A 11 -4.95 6.46 -10.92
N THR A 12 -6.02 6.17 -10.17
CA THR A 12 -6.40 6.97 -8.99
C THR A 12 -5.32 6.90 -7.91
N HIS A 13 -4.82 5.70 -7.59
CA HIS A 13 -3.76 5.54 -6.59
C HIS A 13 -2.45 6.18 -7.06
N THR A 14 -2.06 5.99 -8.31
CA THR A 14 -0.87 6.63 -8.89
C THR A 14 -0.96 8.16 -8.85
N ALA A 15 -2.10 8.74 -9.24
CA ALA A 15 -2.31 10.18 -9.17
C ALA A 15 -2.22 10.70 -7.71
N SER A 16 -2.84 9.99 -6.76
CA SER A 16 -2.76 10.36 -5.34
C SER A 16 -1.33 10.29 -4.80
N ALA A 17 -0.56 9.28 -5.18
CA ALA A 17 0.84 9.12 -4.79
C ALA A 17 1.74 10.20 -5.39
N TYR A 18 1.46 10.62 -6.63
CA TYR A 18 2.21 11.69 -7.30
C TYR A 18 1.97 13.03 -6.61
N ILE A 19 0.71 13.37 -6.35
CA ILE A 19 0.35 14.60 -5.63
C ILE A 19 0.97 14.59 -4.23
N ALA A 20 0.89 13.47 -3.51
CA ALA A 20 1.50 13.34 -2.19
C ALA A 20 3.02 13.57 -2.25
N ALA A 21 3.73 12.96 -3.21
CA ALA A 21 5.17 13.17 -3.37
C ALA A 21 5.52 14.65 -3.59
N LEU A 22 4.76 15.37 -4.42
CA LEU A 22 4.95 16.81 -4.62
C LEU A 22 4.71 17.60 -3.32
N LEU A 23 3.66 17.27 -2.56
CA LEU A 23 3.36 17.92 -1.28
C LEU A 23 4.45 17.68 -0.23
N PHE A 24 5.11 16.51 -0.28
CA PHE A 24 6.25 16.18 0.60
C PHE A 24 7.59 16.71 0.09
N GLY A 25 7.60 17.52 -0.97
CA GLY A 25 8.79 18.24 -1.43
C GLY A 25 9.50 17.64 -2.64
N ALA A 26 8.89 16.68 -3.35
CA ALA A 26 9.45 16.19 -4.61
C ALA A 26 9.52 17.31 -5.67
N PRO A 27 10.61 17.40 -6.46
CA PRO A 27 10.78 18.47 -7.44
C PRO A 27 9.77 18.37 -8.59
N ILE A 28 9.04 19.46 -8.86
CA ILE A 28 7.95 19.48 -9.85
C ILE A 28 8.47 19.37 -11.29
N PHE A 29 9.61 19.99 -11.61
CA PHE A 29 10.08 20.14 -13.00
C PHE A 29 11.33 19.33 -13.35
N SER A 30 12.21 19.05 -12.38
CA SER A 30 13.50 18.42 -12.64
C SER A 30 13.45 16.89 -12.55
N LEU A 31 12.63 16.33 -11.65
CA LEU A 31 12.54 14.88 -11.39
C LEU A 31 11.14 14.32 -11.68
N VAL A 32 10.56 14.72 -12.81
CA VAL A 32 9.21 14.30 -13.22
C VAL A 32 9.16 12.79 -13.44
N ASN A 33 10.13 12.24 -14.17
CA ASN A 33 10.16 10.82 -14.54
C ASN A 33 10.34 9.92 -13.32
N GLU A 34 11.20 10.34 -12.39
CA GLU A 34 11.50 9.68 -11.13
C GLU A 34 10.27 9.65 -10.23
N THR A 35 9.64 10.81 -10.06
CA THR A 35 8.42 10.94 -9.24
C THR A 35 7.28 10.15 -9.85
N LEU A 36 7.11 10.19 -11.18
CA LEU A 36 6.11 9.38 -11.88
C LEU A 36 6.38 7.88 -11.68
N THR A 37 7.63 7.44 -11.81
CA THR A 37 8.03 6.04 -11.63
C THR A 37 7.70 5.57 -10.21
N PHE A 38 8.07 6.35 -9.19
CA PHE A 38 7.71 6.11 -7.80
C PHE A 38 6.20 5.96 -7.63
N SER A 39 5.41 6.89 -8.16
CA SER A 39 3.95 6.90 -8.01
C SER A 39 3.27 5.75 -8.74
N VAL A 40 3.78 5.34 -9.90
CA VAL A 40 3.28 4.16 -10.63
C VAL A 40 3.54 2.89 -9.83
N ILE A 41 4.77 2.70 -9.34
CA ILE A 41 5.13 1.52 -8.54
C ILE A 41 4.27 1.46 -7.28
N LEU A 42 4.17 2.56 -6.53
CA LEU A 42 3.36 2.62 -5.31
C LEU A 42 1.87 2.36 -5.60
N GLY A 43 1.35 2.97 -6.67
CA GLY A 43 -0.04 2.79 -7.09
C GLY A 43 -0.37 1.34 -7.45
N VAL A 44 0.52 0.66 -8.18
CA VAL A 44 0.38 -0.77 -8.52
C VAL A 44 0.47 -1.63 -7.26
N LEU A 45 1.47 -1.41 -6.40
CA LEU A 45 1.64 -2.19 -5.16
C LEU A 45 0.47 -2.04 -4.19
N CYS A 46 -0.16 -0.86 -4.12
CA CYS A 46 -1.35 -0.67 -3.30
C CYS A 46 -2.61 -1.26 -3.96
N SER A 47 -2.73 -1.14 -5.28
CA SER A 47 -3.91 -1.60 -6.01
C SER A 47 -4.02 -3.13 -6.07
N LEU A 48 -2.90 -3.84 -6.26
CA LEU A 48 -2.88 -5.31 -6.38
C LEU A 48 -3.56 -6.05 -5.20
N PRO A 49 -3.18 -5.83 -3.93
CA PRO A 49 -3.83 -6.51 -2.81
C PRO A 49 -5.31 -6.09 -2.68
N LEU A 50 -5.65 -4.82 -2.95
CA LEU A 50 -7.05 -4.35 -2.93
C LEU A 50 -7.91 -5.04 -4.00
N LEU A 51 -7.40 -5.18 -5.23
CA LEU A 51 -8.09 -5.90 -6.30
C LEU A 51 -8.29 -7.37 -5.95
N TRP A 52 -7.26 -8.00 -5.38
CA TRP A 52 -7.29 -9.42 -5.06
C TRP A 52 -8.31 -9.75 -3.95
N PHE A 53 -8.34 -8.95 -2.89
CA PHE A 53 -9.14 -9.23 -1.70
C PHE A 53 -10.49 -8.51 -1.64
N CYS A 54 -10.59 -7.29 -2.19
CA CYS A 54 -11.78 -6.43 -2.10
C CYS A 54 -12.47 -6.21 -3.45
N GLY A 55 -11.79 -6.48 -4.57
CA GLY A 55 -12.28 -6.21 -5.92
C GLY A 55 -12.19 -4.72 -6.31
N THR A 56 -13.09 -4.27 -7.18
CA THR A 56 -13.02 -2.93 -7.83
C THR A 56 -13.99 -1.89 -7.25
N LYS A 57 -14.60 -2.15 -6.08
CA LYS A 57 -15.59 -1.25 -5.48
C LYS A 57 -14.91 -0.18 -4.62
N TYR A 58 -14.72 1.03 -5.16
CA TYR A 58 -14.06 2.14 -4.47
C TYR A 58 -14.65 2.51 -3.11
N LEU A 59 -15.99 2.57 -3.00
CA LEU A 59 -16.65 2.90 -1.73
C LEU A 59 -16.30 1.90 -0.63
N HIS A 60 -16.09 0.64 -0.99
CA HIS A 60 -15.66 -0.41 -0.07
C HIS A 60 -14.22 -0.19 0.39
N ILE A 61 -13.34 0.30 -0.49
CA ILE A 61 -11.95 0.62 -0.13
C ILE A 61 -11.90 1.81 0.84
N ILE A 62 -12.73 2.83 0.66
CA ILE A 62 -12.78 3.96 1.59
C ILE A 62 -13.27 3.47 2.97
N ASP A 63 -14.35 2.68 2.99
CA ASP A 63 -14.89 2.11 4.24
C ASP A 63 -13.88 1.17 4.93
N LEU A 64 -13.10 0.42 4.16
CA LEU A 64 -12.03 -0.45 4.67
C LEU A 64 -11.02 0.31 5.54
N PHE A 65 -10.65 1.53 5.12
CA PHE A 65 -9.71 2.36 5.87
C PHE A 65 -10.39 3.14 6.99
N ALA A 66 -11.64 3.57 6.81
CA ALA A 66 -12.42 4.34 7.79
C ALA A 66 -12.93 3.49 8.98
N THR A 67 -13.25 2.21 8.74
CA THR A 67 -13.93 1.36 9.71
C THR A 67 -12.98 0.31 10.30
N SER A 68 -13.22 -0.09 11.56
CA SER A 68 -12.48 -1.16 12.26
C SER A 68 -13.13 -2.55 12.06
N LYS A 69 -14.39 -2.57 11.62
CA LYS A 69 -15.19 -3.78 11.35
C LYS A 69 -14.90 -4.39 9.97
N ASN A 70 -13.64 -4.66 9.69
CA ASN A 70 -13.23 -5.22 8.41
C ASN A 70 -13.39 -6.74 8.39
N GLN A 71 -13.85 -7.28 7.26
CA GLN A 71 -13.90 -8.72 7.02
C GLN A 71 -12.49 -9.32 6.92
N LYS A 72 -12.37 -10.66 6.94
CA LYS A 72 -11.07 -11.34 6.93
C LYS A 72 -10.16 -10.95 5.75
N PRO A 73 -10.58 -11.01 4.47
CA PRO A 73 -9.70 -10.70 3.33
C PRO A 73 -9.32 -9.22 3.27
N GLU A 74 -10.26 -8.36 3.64
CA GLU A 74 -10.10 -6.92 3.79
C GLU A 74 -8.98 -6.52 4.77
N ARG A 75 -8.89 -7.20 5.92
CA ARG A 75 -7.81 -6.97 6.90
C ARG A 75 -6.43 -7.29 6.35
N LEU A 76 -6.32 -8.33 5.53
CA LEU A 76 -5.06 -8.71 4.86
C LEU A 76 -4.64 -7.62 3.87
N ALA A 77 -5.56 -7.20 3.00
CA ALA A 77 -5.30 -6.12 2.06
C ALA A 77 -4.88 -4.83 2.76
N LYS A 78 -5.59 -4.45 3.83
CA LYS A 78 -5.26 -3.28 4.65
C LYS A 78 -3.85 -3.39 5.25
N CYS A 79 -3.47 -4.56 5.79
CA CYS A 79 -2.13 -4.78 6.33
C CYS A 79 -1.04 -4.60 5.26
N ILE A 80 -1.21 -5.19 4.07
CA ILE A 80 -0.24 -5.08 2.96
C ILE A 80 -0.09 -3.63 2.50
N VAL A 81 -1.21 -2.94 2.26
CA VAL A 81 -1.21 -1.55 1.78
C VAL A 81 -0.62 -0.62 2.83
N SER A 82 -1.01 -0.75 4.10
CA SER A 82 -0.48 0.08 5.19
C SER A 82 1.03 -0.09 5.36
N LEU A 83 1.54 -1.32 5.30
CA LEU A 83 2.98 -1.55 5.39
C LEU A 83 3.72 -1.02 4.15
N THR A 84 3.16 -1.17 2.95
CA THR A 84 3.76 -0.63 1.72
C THR A 84 3.91 0.90 1.79
N ILE A 85 2.84 1.60 2.20
CA ILE A 85 2.86 3.07 2.36
C ILE A 85 3.85 3.46 3.46
N PHE A 86 3.85 2.73 4.58
CA PHE A 86 4.81 2.97 5.66
C PHE A 86 6.26 2.80 5.19
N GLY A 87 6.57 1.78 4.38
CA GLY A 87 7.89 1.58 3.79
C GLY A 87 8.30 2.71 2.84
N ALA A 88 7.38 3.21 1.99
CA ALA A 88 7.64 4.37 1.15
C ALA A 88 7.96 5.63 1.99
N TRP A 89 7.26 5.81 3.11
CA TRP A 89 7.52 6.90 4.05
C TRP A 89 8.89 6.74 4.74
N ILE A 90 9.25 5.54 5.21
CA ILE A 90 10.58 5.26 5.79
C ILE A 90 11.70 5.57 4.79
N GLY A 91 11.55 5.17 3.52
CA GLY A 91 12.55 5.48 2.50
C GLY A 91 12.78 6.98 2.31
N SER A 92 11.73 7.79 2.52
CA SER A 92 11.81 9.26 2.44
C SER A 92 12.58 9.87 3.62
N ILE A 93 12.52 9.25 4.81
CA ILE A 93 13.27 9.71 6.00
C ILE A 93 14.77 9.53 5.81
N VAL A 94 15.18 8.54 5.00
CA VAL A 94 16.59 8.31 4.75
C VAL A 94 17.20 9.44 3.92
N ILE A 95 16.45 10.04 2.98
CA ILE A 95 16.98 11.04 2.02
C ILE A 95 17.71 12.22 2.69
N PRO A 96 17.15 12.92 3.69
CA PRO A 96 17.82 14.07 4.32
C PRO A 96 19.06 13.73 5.14
N LEU A 97 19.31 12.46 5.43
CA LEU A 97 20.49 12.03 6.21
C LEU A 97 21.79 12.07 5.39
N ASP A 98 21.67 12.39 4.10
CA ASP A 98 22.66 12.40 3.01
C ASP A 98 24.02 11.77 3.36
N TRP A 99 24.09 10.43 3.34
CA TRP A 99 25.33 9.68 3.55
C TRP A 99 26.20 9.64 2.28
N GLU A 100 25.88 10.46 1.27
CA GLU A 100 26.58 10.54 -0.02
C GLU A 100 26.64 9.19 -0.77
N VAL A 101 25.57 8.39 -0.64
CA VAL A 101 25.46 7.05 -1.24
C VAL A 101 24.40 7.00 -2.34
N TRP A 102 24.74 6.34 -3.45
CA TRP A 102 23.91 6.29 -4.65
C TRP A 102 22.50 5.72 -4.43
N TRP A 103 22.32 4.80 -3.48
CA TRP A 103 21.03 4.17 -3.20
C TRP A 103 20.05 5.09 -2.46
N GLN A 104 20.55 6.18 -1.85
CA GLN A 104 19.77 7.14 -1.11
C GLN A 104 19.07 8.17 -2.00
N ALA A 105 19.48 8.28 -3.27
CA ALA A 105 18.89 9.20 -4.23
C ALA A 105 17.38 8.95 -4.45
N TRP A 106 16.61 10.01 -4.65
CA TRP A 106 15.20 9.89 -5.05
C TRP A 106 15.10 9.30 -6.46
N PRO A 107 14.24 8.29 -6.71
CA PRO A 107 13.29 7.62 -5.83
C PRO A 107 13.79 6.24 -5.33
N ILE A 108 15.09 5.94 -5.44
CA ILE A 108 15.67 4.61 -5.24
C ILE A 108 15.42 4.12 -3.81
N SER A 109 15.77 4.92 -2.79
CA SER A 109 15.55 4.60 -1.38
C SER A 109 14.08 4.24 -1.08
N ASN A 110 13.17 5.05 -1.60
CA ASN A 110 11.73 4.88 -1.45
C ASN A 110 11.23 3.59 -2.11
N CYS A 111 11.69 3.29 -3.32
CA CYS A 111 11.34 2.07 -4.03
C CYS A 111 11.83 0.83 -3.30
N ILE A 112 13.08 0.83 -2.82
CA ILE A 112 13.64 -0.29 -2.06
C ILE A 112 12.80 -0.54 -0.81
N SER A 113 12.58 0.50 -0.01
CA SER A 113 11.87 0.37 1.26
C SER A 113 10.40 -0.01 1.06
N MET A 114 9.68 0.57 0.10
CA MET A 114 8.28 0.17 -0.15
C MET A 114 8.16 -1.27 -0.63
N LEU A 115 9.10 -1.76 -1.45
CA LEU A 115 9.10 -3.14 -1.92
C LEU A 115 9.38 -4.11 -0.77
N THR A 116 10.38 -3.80 0.07
CA THR A 116 10.68 -4.60 1.25
C THR A 116 9.49 -4.69 2.19
N PHE A 117 8.85 -3.56 2.50
CA PHE A 117 7.69 -3.55 3.38
C PHE A 117 6.43 -4.16 2.76
N SER A 118 6.25 -4.08 1.44
CA SER A 118 5.19 -4.80 0.73
C SER A 118 5.35 -6.31 0.92
N VAL A 119 6.58 -6.84 0.73
CA VAL A 119 6.89 -8.25 0.97
C VAL A 119 6.63 -8.63 2.44
N ILE A 120 7.07 -7.80 3.39
CA ILE A 120 6.76 -7.99 4.81
C ILE A 120 5.25 -8.03 5.04
N GLY A 121 4.48 -7.15 4.40
CA GLY A 121 3.02 -7.13 4.51
C GLY A 121 2.33 -8.38 3.97
N TRP A 122 2.85 -8.96 2.89
CA TRP A 122 2.40 -10.26 2.39
C TRP A 122 2.69 -11.39 3.39
N ILE A 123 3.89 -11.41 3.98
CA ILE A 123 4.28 -12.40 4.99
C ILE A 123 3.42 -12.26 6.25
N CYS A 124 3.24 -11.03 6.77
CA CYS A 124 2.37 -10.74 7.90
C CYS A 124 0.92 -11.13 7.63
N SER A 125 0.42 -10.87 6.43
CA SER A 125 -0.92 -11.29 6.03
C SER A 125 -1.07 -12.80 6.01
N PHE A 126 -0.06 -13.53 5.54
CA PHE A 126 -0.05 -14.99 5.56
C PHE A 126 -0.04 -15.56 6.99
N THR A 127 0.73 -14.97 7.90
CA THR A 127 0.75 -15.40 9.32
C THR A 127 -0.56 -15.07 10.04
N LEU A 128 -1.14 -13.90 9.79
CA LEU A 128 -2.48 -13.53 10.28
C LEU A 128 -3.56 -14.49 9.76
N PHE A 129 -3.47 -14.88 8.49
CA PHE A 129 -4.38 -15.88 7.91
C PHE A 129 -4.22 -17.24 8.59
N LYS A 130 -2.97 -17.68 8.85
CA LYS A 130 -2.66 -18.96 9.51
C LYS A 130 -3.05 -19.00 11.00
N GLN A 131 -2.93 -17.88 11.71
CA GLN A 131 -3.30 -17.78 13.14
C GLN A 131 -4.81 -17.63 13.35
N TRP A 132 -5.57 -17.35 12.29
CA TRP A 132 -7.00 -17.17 12.36
C TRP A 132 -7.79 -18.35 12.97
N PRO A 133 -7.52 -19.63 12.63
CA PRO A 133 -8.23 -20.77 13.22
C PRO A 133 -8.06 -20.85 14.74
N SER A 134 -6.91 -20.42 15.27
CA SER A 134 -6.58 -20.46 16.70
C SER A 134 -7.08 -19.26 17.51
N LEU A 135 -7.47 -18.16 16.86
CA LEU A 135 -7.92 -16.92 17.51
C LEU A 135 -9.45 -16.84 17.69
N LEU A 136 -10.17 -17.97 17.57
CA LEU A 136 -11.60 -18.05 17.85
C LEU A 136 -11.89 -18.63 19.25
N PRO A 137 -11.86 -17.84 20.33
CA PRO A 137 -12.71 -18.14 21.48
C PRO A 137 -14.12 -17.61 21.17
N PHE A 138 -15.13 -18.49 21.15
CA PHE A 138 -16.58 -18.18 21.06
C PHE A 138 -17.19 -17.84 19.69
N SER A 139 -17.20 -18.78 18.75
CA SER A 139 -18.16 -18.74 17.61
C SER A 139 -19.56 -19.30 17.94
N ASN A 140 -19.85 -19.66 19.20
CA ASN A 140 -21.10 -20.35 19.59
C ASN A 140 -22.22 -19.46 20.15
N ARG A 141 -22.18 -18.12 20.00
CA ARG A 141 -23.20 -17.23 20.59
C ARG A 141 -24.05 -16.44 19.58
N GLN A 142 -24.28 -17.01 18.40
CA GLN A 142 -25.24 -16.48 17.40
C GLN A 142 -26.25 -17.53 16.92
N ARG A 143 -26.37 -18.66 17.64
CA ARG A 143 -27.41 -19.67 17.45
C ARG A 143 -28.15 -19.93 18.76
N LEU A 144 -28.83 -18.91 19.29
CA LEU A 144 -29.96 -19.01 20.22
C LEU A 144 -30.85 -17.78 20.02
#